data_AF-A0A536PM33-F1
#
_entry.id   AF-A0A536PM33-F1
#
_cell.length_a   1.000
_cell.length_b   1.000
_cell.length_c   1.000
_cell.angle_alpha   90.00
_cell.angle_beta   90.00
_cell.angle_gamma   90.00
#
_symmetry.space_group_name_H-M   'P 1'
#
loop_
_entity.id
_entity.type
_entity.pdbx_description
1 polymer ?
#
loop_
_entity_poly.entity_id
_entity_poly.type
_entity_poly.pdbx_seq_one_letter_code
_entity_poly.pdbx_strand_id
1 'polypeptide(L)' 'MAQQQLGLVRFSQEAWSELQKVTWPERETVIRLTIVVIAISALIALYILGFDNLFTVVVNKGVLGQPIGSPTPAP' A
#
# COMPACT_ATOMS: atom_id res chain seq x y z
N MET A 1 -16.40 34.71 -26.25
CA MET A 1 -16.01 33.44 -25.60
C MET A 1 -14.50 33.46 -25.29
N ALA A 2 -14.07 34.19 -24.26
CA ALA A 2 -12.63 34.32 -23.95
C ALA A 2 -12.35 34.53 -22.45
N GLN A 3 -13.02 33.80 -21.56
CA GLN A 3 -12.81 33.88 -20.10
C GLN A 3 -12.15 32.65 -19.45
N GLN A 4 -11.70 31.65 -20.21
CA GLN A 4 -11.26 30.37 -19.61
C GLN A 4 -9.75 30.14 -19.48
N GLN A 5 -8.88 30.98 -20.06
CA GLN A 5 -7.43 30.66 -20.10
C GLN A 5 -6.61 31.21 -18.92
N LEU A 6 -7.15 32.14 -18.12
CA LEU A 6 -6.46 32.69 -16.93
C LEU A 6 -6.90 32.05 -15.61
N GLY A 7 -7.89 31.15 -15.63
CA GLY A 7 -8.48 30.55 -14.43
C GLY A 7 -7.59 29.52 -13.72
N LEU A 8 -6.91 28.64 -14.47
CA LEU A 8 -6.10 27.56 -13.87
C LEU A 8 -4.82 28.08 -13.21
N VAL A 9 -4.17 29.07 -13.82
CA VAL A 9 -2.96 29.69 -13.26
C VAL A 9 -3.32 30.49 -12.01
N ARG A 10 -4.39 31.28 -12.03
CA ARG A 10 -4.91 31.97 -10.84
C ARG A 10 -5.32 31.00 -9.74
N PHE A 11 -6.08 29.97 -10.07
CA PHE A 11 -6.51 28.94 -9.12
C PHE A 11 -5.31 28.24 -8.46
N SER A 12 -4.29 27.90 -9.24
CA SER A 12 -3.07 27.27 -8.70
C SER A 12 -2.28 28.21 -7.79
N GLN A 13 -2.24 29.52 -8.11
CA GLN A 13 -1.61 30.54 -7.27
C GLN A 13 -2.38 30.75 -5.96
N GLU A 14 -3.72 30.81 -6.02
CA GLU A 14 -4.59 30.91 -4.86
C GLU A 14 -4.48 29.65 -3.97
N ALA A 15 -4.51 28.46 -4.56
CA ALA A 15 -4.32 27.19 -3.85
C ALA A 15 -2.94 27.09 -3.19
N TRP A 16 -1.87 27.54 -3.86
CA TRP A 16 -0.53 27.58 -3.28
C TRP A 16 -0.44 28.55 -2.09
N SER A 17 -1.04 29.73 -2.21
CA SER A 17 -1.10 30.70 -1.11
C SER A 17 -1.83 30.13 0.11
N GLU A 18 -2.86 29.31 -0.09
CA GLU A 18 -3.59 28.66 1.00
C GLU A 18 -2.81 27.48 1.61
N LEU A 19 -2.13 26.67 0.78
CA LEU A 19 -1.27 25.58 1.23
C LEU A 19 -0.09 26.07 2.10
N GLN A 20 0.38 27.30 1.88
CA GLN A 20 1.42 27.92 2.72
C GLN A 20 0.92 28.25 4.14
N LYS A 21 -0.39 28.43 4.34
CA LYS A 21 -0.97 28.64 5.68
C LYS A 21 -1.13 27.33 6.46
N VAL A 22 -1.03 26.19 5.79
CA VAL A 22 -1.15 24.87 6.43
C VAL A 22 0.08 24.62 7.28
N THR A 23 -0.13 24.25 8.53
CA THR A 23 0.93 23.87 9.44
C THR A 23 1.36 22.44 9.14
N TRP A 24 2.37 22.30 8.26
CA TRP A 24 2.92 20.98 7.94
C TRP A 24 3.73 20.42 9.12
N PRO A 25 3.62 19.10 9.37
CA PRO A 25 4.37 18.45 10.44
C PRO A 25 5.88 18.57 10.22
N GLU A 26 6.63 18.57 11.31
CA GLU A 26 8.09 18.53 11.26
C GLU A 26 8.59 17.28 10.53
N ARG A 27 9.70 17.42 9.79
CA ARG A 27 10.30 16.33 9.00
C ARG A 27 10.53 15.06 9.83
N GLU A 28 10.94 15.21 11.09
CA GLU A 28 11.13 14.08 12.00
C GLU A 28 9.82 13.34 12.26
N THR A 29 8.71 14.06 12.47
CA THR A 29 7.39 13.45 12.68
C THR A 29 6.95 12.65 11.46
N VAL A 30 7.13 13.21 10.26
CA VAL A 30 6.80 12.52 9.00
C VAL A 30 7.61 11.22 8.85
N ILE A 31 8.91 11.27 9.14
CA ILE A 31 9.78 10.09 9.07
C ILE A 31 9.35 9.03 10.08
N ARG A 32 9.13 9.42 11.35
CA ARG A 32 8.68 8.51 12.41
C ARG A 32 7.38 7.80 12.03
N LEU A 33 6.38 8.54 11.54
CA LEU A 33 5.10 7.99 11.12
C LEU A 33 5.25 7.05 9.91
N THR A 34 6.10 7.41 8.93
CA THR A 34 6.34 6.57 7.75
C THR A 34 7.01 5.24 8.14
N ILE A 35 7.96 5.26 9.07
CA ILE A 35 8.60 4.04 9.59
C ILE A 35 7.57 3.11 10.24
N VAL A 36 6.62 3.67 11.02
CA VAL A 36 5.53 2.88 11.62
C VAL A 36 4.68 2.20 10.54
N VAL A 37 4.31 2.92 9.47
CA VAL A 37 3.54 2.34 8.36
C VAL A 37 4.30 1.21 7.67
N ILE A 38 5.60 1.38 7.43
CA ILE A 38 6.46 0.35 6.83
C ILE A 38 6.51 -0.89 7.74
N ALA A 39 6.71 -0.69 9.04
CA ALA A 39 6.77 -1.78 10.01
C ALA A 39 5.47 -2.59 10.04
N ILE A 40 4.31 -1.91 10.12
CA ILE A 40 3.00 -2.58 10.14
C ILE A 40 2.74 -3.31 8.81
N SER A 41 3.05 -2.68 7.68
CA SER A 41 2.90 -3.31 6.36
C SER A 41 3.74 -4.58 6.25
N ALA A 42 4.99 -4.56 6.74
CA ALA A 42 5.87 -5.73 6.75
C ALA A 42 5.34 -6.84 7.66
N LEU A 43 4.81 -6.49 8.85
CA LEU A 43 4.20 -7.47 9.76
C LEU A 43 2.98 -8.15 9.12
N ILE A 44 2.11 -7.39 8.47
CA ILE A 44 0.94 -7.93 7.76
C ILE A 44 1.38 -8.83 6.60
N ALA A 45 2.37 -8.41 5.82
CA ALA A 45 2.91 -9.22 4.74
C ALA A 45 3.46 -10.57 5.24
N LEU A 46 4.22 -10.56 6.34
CA LEU A 46 4.74 -11.77 6.96
C LEU A 46 3.61 -12.65 7.51
N TYR A 47 2.59 -12.05 8.13
CA TYR A 47 1.41 -12.75 8.62
C TYR A 47 0.70 -13.47 7.47
N ILE A 48 0.36 -12.77 6.38
CA ILE A 48 -0.30 -13.37 5.21
C ILE A 48 0.55 -14.51 4.63
N LEU A 49 1.85 -14.27 4.41
CA LEU A 49 2.76 -15.28 3.87
C LEU A 49 2.84 -16.54 4.75
N GLY A 50 2.84 -16.39 6.08
CA GLY A 50 2.82 -17.51 7.01
C GLY A 50 1.52 -18.32 6.92
N PHE A 51 0.38 -17.62 6.92
CA PHE A 51 -0.93 -18.26 6.86
C PHE A 51 -1.20 -18.93 5.51
N ASP A 52 -0.84 -18.31 4.38
CA ASP A 52 -1.00 -18.90 3.04
C ASP A 52 -0.27 -20.24 2.92
N ASN A 53 0.95 -20.31 3.45
CA ASN A 53 1.74 -21.53 3.50
C ASN A 53 1.11 -22.58 4.43
N LEU A 54 0.64 -22.16 5.60
CA LEU A 54 -0.02 -23.04 6.55
C LEU A 54 -1.29 -23.66 5.96
N PHE A 55 -2.15 -22.84 5.34
CA PHE A 55 -3.38 -23.30 4.69
C PHE A 55 -3.07 -24.27 3.55
N THR A 56 -2.06 -23.97 2.72
CA THR A 56 -1.62 -24.85 1.63
C THR A 56 -1.22 -26.24 2.16
N VAL A 57 -0.44 -26.28 3.25
CA VAL A 57 -0.01 -27.56 3.85
C VAL A 57 -1.18 -28.31 4.48
N VAL A 58 -2.00 -27.63 5.28
CA VAL A 58 -3.11 -28.24 6.02
C VAL A 58 -4.18 -28.77 5.06
N VAL A 59 -4.59 -27.98 4.07
CA VAL A 59 -5.62 -28.40 3.11
C VAL A 59 -5.10 -29.50 2.19
N ASN A 60 -3.92 -29.32 1.57
CA ASN A 60 -3.44 -30.30 0.57
C ASN A 60 -3.05 -31.64 1.20
N LYS A 61 -2.39 -31.63 2.37
CA LYS A 61 -1.96 -32.88 3.02
C LYS A 61 -3.03 -33.47 3.93
N GLY A 62 -3.73 -32.62 4.69
CA GLY A 62 -4.69 -33.07 5.70
C GLY A 62 -6.06 -33.39 5.13
N VAL A 63 -6.54 -32.60 4.16
CA VAL A 63 -7.89 -32.78 3.58
C VAL A 63 -7.83 -33.56 2.26
N LEU A 64 -6.89 -33.23 1.37
CA LEU A 64 -6.84 -33.79 0.01
C LEU A 64 -5.86 -34.96 -0.16
N GLY A 65 -5.01 -35.25 0.83
CA GLY A 65 -4.06 -36.37 0.80
C GLY A 65 -3.01 -36.32 -0.33
N GLN A 66 -2.73 -35.15 -0.88
CA GLN A 66 -1.82 -34.99 -2.02
C GLN A 66 -0.34 -34.98 -1.56
N PRO A 67 0.54 -35.81 -2.15
CA PRO A 67 1.98 -35.69 -1.95
C PRO A 67 2.48 -34.41 -2.61
N ILE A 68 3.12 -33.56 -1.82
CA ILE A 68 3.66 -32.25 -2.20
C ILE A 68 4.64 -32.39 -3.37
N GLY A 69 4.19 -32.06 -4.58
CA GLY A 69 5.00 -32.16 -5.78
C GLY A 69 4.27 -32.04 -7.12
N SER A 70 3.23 -31.24 -7.25
CA SER A 70 2.62 -30.97 -8.56
C SER A 70 2.78 -29.51 -9.02
N PRO A 71 3.98 -29.09 -9.46
CA PRO A 71 4.12 -27.93 -10.32
C PRO A 71 3.94 -28.34 -11.79
N THR A 72 2.78 -28.87 -12.20
CA THR A 72 2.52 -29.08 -13.64
C THR A 72 1.01 -29.12 -13.90
N PRO A 73 0.43 -28.09 -14.54
CA PRO A 73 -0.78 -28.32 -15.33
C PRO A 73 -0.39 -29.32 -16.44
N ALA A 74 -1.05 -30.47 -16.48
CA ALA A 74 -1.01 -31.36 -17.64
C ALA A 74 -1.44 -30.58 -18.91
N PRO A 75 -0.97 -30.98 -20.13
CA PRO A 75 -1.06 -30.16 -21.34
C PRO A 75 -2.47 -29.69 -21.70
#